data_AF-A0A916FMM1-F1
#
_entry.id   AF-A0A916FMM1-F1
#
_cell.length_a   1.000
_cell.length_b   1.000
_cell.length_c   1.000
_cell.angle_alpha   90.00
_cell.angle_beta   90.00
_cell.angle_gamma   90.00
#
_symmetry.space_group_name_H-M   'P 1'
#
loop_
_entity.id
_entity.type
_entity.pdbx_description
1 polymer ?
#
loop_
_entity_poly.entity_id
_entity_poly.type
_entity_poly.pdbx_seq_one_letter_code
_entity_poly.pdbx_strand_id
1 'polypeptide(L)'
;MSTVRAAQMIYTRVEPAYSPQNKPGFQTVYKTSALSAEDIAAVEKRVQCFQPLSQPGLIRLQFFTLNSGQIVLTHTVSIVADPQIVDRDRRSGAFMAHCIVVNQAEFQKVRNNPFALFDRIAFLNTPEDMVAILGQATGKAPLLEIDIGPGQDAPFSKWSNTDLRQLVTLTVSADQLIKQRRSVLFYGEDAAIREALEITFYLTPSHQRLFCSFDTFVDRCATQPGLYWAVGASTRQGGSYLEVNASQRKVVSQVAETVDDKDMYLSWLKHATTADGSASLQNAYMIQLLAEGFATQGSLPLSELDEQACIEFWNLHTDRIMRQLEVPVSKALGKKVGATLCQYMGERYDVPLLLKVAASQSLNGLKLSEAVTGWLVEQGPDLPEHERKIIQDFARQSQDMRLLHLVSTMGEKSDTKSRDEALQHMSAGVFQQALGQLMNPISPVDFVVPAHLPLLLRDGRLNRMTNEQFLALVEAVVKVNAGNHLGSLAAQVGTLDSQSLAHVEHLIKKHSNVAPLFAETVRKQRTALGPAPKRLGLF
;
A
#
# COMPACT_ATOMS: atom_id res chain seq x y z
N MET A 1 -1.98 1.23 -18.84
CA MET A 1 -2.79 -0.01 -18.97
C MET A 1 -1.82 -1.16 -19.09
N SER A 2 -2.04 -2.24 -18.33
CA SER A 2 -1.18 -3.43 -18.37
C SER A 2 -1.79 -4.43 -19.36
N THR A 3 -0.98 -5.19 -20.09
CA THR A 3 -1.44 -6.24 -21.00
C THR A 3 -0.84 -7.58 -20.61
N VAL A 4 -1.62 -8.64 -20.77
CA VAL A 4 -1.20 -10.04 -20.59
C VAL A 4 -1.08 -10.72 -21.94
N ARG A 5 0.06 -11.34 -22.20
CA ARG A 5 0.30 -12.13 -23.40
C ARG A 5 0.08 -13.61 -23.14
N ALA A 6 -0.74 -14.24 -23.96
CA ALA A 6 -1.10 -15.64 -23.82
C ALA A 6 -1.03 -16.40 -25.14
N ALA A 7 -0.54 -17.64 -25.09
CA ALA A 7 -0.74 -18.60 -26.16
C ALA A 7 -2.16 -19.15 -26.08
N GLN A 8 -2.69 -19.62 -27.20
CA GLN A 8 -4.01 -20.24 -27.26
C GLN A 8 -3.97 -21.56 -28.01
N MET A 9 -4.89 -22.44 -27.65
CA MET A 9 -5.05 -23.78 -28.20
C MET A 9 -6.54 -24.10 -28.26
N ILE A 10 -6.99 -24.71 -29.36
CA ILE A 10 -8.36 -25.17 -29.53
C ILE A 10 -8.35 -26.67 -29.75
N TYR A 11 -9.05 -27.37 -28.86
CA TYR A 11 -9.24 -28.81 -28.93
C TYR A 11 -10.72 -29.12 -29.17
N THR A 12 -11.02 -29.78 -30.28
CA THR A 12 -12.38 -30.16 -30.62
C THR A 12 -12.38 -31.35 -31.57
N ARG A 13 -13.56 -31.90 -31.83
CA ARG A 13 -13.76 -32.93 -32.84
C ARG A 13 -13.92 -32.26 -34.20
N VAL A 14 -13.18 -32.73 -35.19
CA VAL A 14 -13.27 -32.24 -36.57
C VAL A 14 -13.32 -33.37 -37.57
N GLU A 15 -13.91 -33.09 -38.73
CA GLU A 15 -13.83 -33.92 -39.93
C GLU A 15 -12.47 -33.73 -40.63
N PRO A 16 -12.04 -34.68 -41.51
CA PRO A 16 -10.72 -34.63 -42.15
C PRO A 16 -10.40 -33.31 -42.86
N ALA A 17 -11.39 -32.70 -43.52
CA ALA A 17 -11.24 -31.44 -44.23
C ALA A 17 -10.89 -30.23 -43.32
N TYR A 18 -11.18 -30.34 -42.03
CA TYR A 18 -10.93 -29.31 -41.01
C TYR A 18 -9.88 -29.79 -39.99
N SER A 19 -9.21 -30.90 -40.26
CA SER A 19 -8.12 -31.43 -39.44
C SER A 19 -6.77 -31.00 -40.02
N PRO A 20 -5.87 -30.42 -39.20
CA PRO A 20 -4.49 -30.17 -39.63
C PRO A 20 -3.72 -31.46 -39.96
N GLN A 21 -4.24 -32.63 -39.55
CA GLN A 21 -3.68 -33.96 -39.79
C GLN A 21 -4.43 -34.75 -40.87
N ASN A 22 -5.47 -34.17 -41.48
CA ASN A 22 -6.38 -34.84 -42.41
C ASN A 22 -6.98 -36.14 -41.83
N LYS A 23 -7.27 -36.15 -40.52
CA LYS A 23 -7.86 -37.29 -39.79
C LYS A 23 -9.09 -36.85 -39.01
N PRO A 24 -10.16 -37.67 -38.94
CA PRO A 24 -11.32 -37.33 -38.14
C PRO A 24 -11.03 -37.54 -36.65
N GLY A 25 -11.79 -36.85 -35.79
CA GLY A 25 -11.80 -37.08 -34.34
C GLY A 25 -11.34 -35.88 -33.51
N PHE A 26 -11.30 -36.10 -32.19
CA PHE A 26 -10.84 -35.08 -31.25
C PHE A 26 -9.34 -34.87 -31.36
N GLN A 27 -8.95 -33.61 -31.60
CA GLN A 27 -7.55 -33.22 -31.73
C GLN A 27 -7.39 -31.72 -31.50
N THR A 28 -6.15 -31.28 -31.28
CA THR A 28 -5.80 -29.87 -31.39
C THR A 28 -5.92 -29.39 -32.84
N VAL A 29 -6.86 -28.47 -33.09
CA VAL A 29 -7.13 -27.90 -34.43
C VAL A 29 -6.33 -26.62 -34.65
N TYR A 30 -6.18 -25.81 -33.61
CA TYR A 30 -5.41 -24.57 -33.64
C TYR A 30 -4.49 -24.49 -32.43
N LYS A 31 -3.28 -23.97 -32.64
CA LYS A 31 -2.35 -23.67 -31.55
C LYS A 31 -1.40 -22.54 -31.89
N THR A 32 -0.99 -21.78 -30.88
CA THR A 32 0.14 -20.86 -31.01
C THR A 32 1.45 -21.66 -31.09
N SER A 33 2.39 -21.21 -31.93
CA SER A 33 3.68 -21.89 -32.16
C SER A 33 4.59 -21.93 -30.92
N ALA A 34 4.30 -21.14 -29.90
CA ALA A 34 5.04 -21.11 -28.64
C ALA A 34 4.76 -22.34 -27.73
N LEU A 35 3.70 -23.12 -28.03
CA LEU A 35 3.35 -24.29 -27.23
C LEU A 35 4.17 -25.52 -27.62
N SER A 36 4.80 -26.15 -26.62
CA SER A 36 5.54 -27.40 -26.83
C SER A 36 4.59 -28.57 -27.06
N ALA A 37 5.09 -29.64 -27.69
CA ALA A 37 4.29 -30.85 -27.90
C ALA A 37 3.89 -31.52 -26.57
N GLU A 38 4.74 -31.42 -25.55
CA GLU A 38 4.46 -31.95 -24.21
C GLU A 38 3.34 -31.18 -23.52
N ASP A 39 3.38 -29.84 -23.57
CA ASP A 39 2.33 -28.99 -22.99
C ASP A 39 0.99 -29.26 -23.66
N ILE A 40 0.97 -29.37 -25.00
CA ILE A 40 -0.25 -29.71 -25.77
C ILE A 40 -0.82 -31.05 -25.30
N ALA A 41 -0.01 -32.10 -25.26
CA ALA A 41 -0.46 -33.43 -24.84
C ALA A 41 -0.99 -33.42 -23.39
N ALA A 42 -0.35 -32.64 -22.50
CA ALA A 42 -0.80 -32.48 -21.13
C ALA A 42 -2.16 -31.77 -21.04
N VAL A 43 -2.39 -30.72 -21.83
CA VAL A 43 -3.68 -30.02 -21.92
C VAL A 43 -4.76 -30.93 -22.49
N GLU A 44 -4.51 -31.62 -23.62
CA GLU A 44 -5.46 -32.57 -24.24
C GLU A 44 -5.93 -33.61 -23.23
N LYS A 45 -5.00 -34.19 -22.47
CA LYS A 45 -5.30 -35.19 -21.44
C LYS A 45 -6.22 -34.67 -20.33
N ARG A 46 -6.19 -33.38 -20.00
CA ARG A 46 -7.02 -32.74 -18.97
C ARG A 46 -8.42 -32.37 -19.49
N VAL A 47 -8.51 -31.90 -20.74
CA VAL A 47 -9.79 -31.45 -21.32
C VAL A 47 -10.64 -32.59 -21.89
N GLN A 48 -10.02 -33.71 -22.32
CA GLN A 48 -10.71 -34.82 -22.99
C GLN A 48 -11.87 -35.46 -22.21
N CYS A 49 -11.89 -35.34 -20.88
CA CYS A 49 -12.88 -35.97 -20.02
C CYS A 49 -14.18 -35.16 -19.87
N PHE A 50 -14.60 -34.42 -20.90
CA PHE A 50 -15.87 -33.70 -20.91
C PHE A 50 -16.94 -34.51 -21.65
N GLN A 51 -18.07 -34.76 -20.98
CA GLN A 51 -19.20 -35.49 -21.55
C GLN A 51 -20.49 -34.67 -21.40
N PRO A 52 -20.67 -33.61 -22.20
CA PRO A 52 -21.88 -32.79 -22.11
C PRO A 52 -23.07 -33.59 -22.63
N LEU A 53 -23.98 -33.97 -21.75
CA LEU A 53 -25.20 -34.67 -22.14
C LEU A 53 -26.36 -33.70 -22.18
N SER A 54 -26.81 -33.40 -23.40
CA SER A 54 -28.12 -32.80 -23.71
C SER A 54 -28.47 -31.49 -22.99
N GLN A 55 -27.51 -30.87 -22.29
CA GLN A 55 -27.65 -29.55 -21.66
C GLN A 55 -26.96 -28.51 -22.54
N PRO A 56 -27.70 -27.89 -23.48
CA PRO A 56 -27.16 -26.78 -24.24
C PRO A 56 -26.77 -25.64 -23.29
N GLY A 57 -25.60 -25.04 -23.53
CA GLY A 57 -25.12 -23.89 -22.76
C GLY A 57 -24.31 -24.24 -21.51
N LEU A 58 -24.02 -25.52 -21.26
CA LEU A 58 -23.10 -25.93 -20.18
C LEU A 58 -21.68 -25.42 -20.48
N ILE A 59 -21.12 -24.67 -19.53
CA ILE A 59 -19.75 -24.15 -19.58
C ILE A 59 -18.91 -24.83 -18.49
N ARG A 60 -17.85 -25.51 -18.91
CA ARG A 60 -16.83 -26.06 -18.02
C ARG A 60 -15.60 -25.17 -18.03
N LEU A 61 -15.24 -24.65 -16.88
CA LEU A 61 -14.01 -23.90 -16.65
C LEU A 61 -12.99 -24.80 -15.96
N GLN A 62 -11.73 -24.75 -16.38
CA GLN A 62 -10.64 -25.41 -15.66
C GLN A 62 -9.45 -24.47 -15.52
N PHE A 63 -8.75 -24.60 -14.40
CA PHE A 63 -7.54 -23.86 -14.10
C PHE A 63 -6.51 -24.81 -13.50
N PHE A 64 -5.32 -24.89 -14.09
CA PHE A 64 -4.23 -25.73 -13.59
C PHE A 64 -2.86 -25.27 -14.10
N THR A 65 -1.81 -25.79 -13.47
CA THR A 65 -0.42 -25.51 -13.83
C THR A 65 0.19 -26.77 -14.48
N LEU A 66 0.91 -26.58 -15.58
CA LEU A 66 1.66 -27.63 -16.27
C LEU A 66 3.01 -27.89 -15.60
N ASN A 67 3.65 -29.01 -15.93
CA ASN A 67 5.00 -29.33 -15.44
C ASN A 67 6.04 -28.28 -15.86
N SER A 68 5.81 -27.61 -17.00
CA SER A 68 6.61 -26.50 -17.49
C SER A 68 6.46 -25.22 -16.67
N GLY A 69 5.54 -25.18 -15.70
CA GLY A 69 5.19 -23.98 -14.94
C GLY A 69 4.21 -23.05 -15.67
N GLN A 70 3.77 -23.39 -16.88
CA GLN A 70 2.75 -22.64 -17.59
C GLN A 70 1.38 -22.82 -16.93
N ILE A 71 0.58 -21.75 -16.95
CA ILE A 71 -0.75 -21.68 -16.37
C ILE A 71 -1.76 -21.87 -17.50
N VAL A 72 -2.73 -22.75 -17.30
CA VAL A 72 -3.76 -23.06 -18.28
C VAL A 72 -5.12 -22.68 -17.74
N LEU A 73 -5.86 -21.89 -18.53
CA LEU A 73 -7.27 -21.60 -18.34
C LEU A 73 -8.03 -22.23 -19.51
N THR A 74 -9.02 -23.07 -19.24
CA THR A 74 -9.81 -23.70 -20.30
C THR A 74 -11.26 -23.30 -20.19
N HIS A 75 -11.86 -22.91 -21.31
CA HIS A 75 -13.28 -22.72 -21.47
C HIS A 75 -13.82 -23.79 -22.41
N THR A 76 -14.58 -24.74 -21.87
CA THR A 76 -15.11 -25.86 -22.65
C THR A 76 -16.63 -25.77 -22.74
N VAL A 77 -17.17 -25.85 -23.95
CA VAL A 77 -18.60 -25.79 -24.23
C VAL A 77 -19.08 -26.99 -25.02
N SER A 78 -20.32 -27.41 -24.76
CA SER A 78 -21.02 -28.32 -25.65
C SER A 78 -21.27 -27.62 -26.99
N ILE A 79 -20.96 -28.28 -28.10
CA ILE A 79 -21.25 -27.74 -29.44
C ILE A 79 -22.32 -28.59 -30.11
N VAL A 80 -23.22 -27.93 -30.84
CA VAL A 80 -24.10 -28.63 -31.77
C VAL A 80 -23.23 -29.13 -32.91
N ALA A 81 -23.30 -30.43 -33.22
CA ALA A 81 -22.48 -31.01 -34.26
C ALA A 81 -22.84 -30.40 -35.62
N ASP A 82 -21.93 -29.60 -36.17
CA ASP A 82 -21.99 -29.19 -37.56
C ASP A 82 -21.54 -30.36 -38.45
N PRO A 83 -22.36 -30.78 -39.44
CA PRO A 83 -22.10 -31.96 -40.24
C PRO A 83 -20.94 -31.80 -41.24
N GLN A 84 -20.47 -30.57 -41.47
CA GLN A 84 -19.37 -30.28 -42.37
C GLN A 84 -18.07 -30.05 -41.61
N ILE A 85 -18.15 -29.43 -40.42
CA ILE A 85 -16.98 -28.96 -39.66
C ILE A 85 -16.60 -29.95 -38.55
N VAL A 86 -17.58 -30.41 -37.77
CA VAL A 86 -17.34 -31.04 -36.45
C VAL A 86 -17.54 -32.54 -36.49
N ASP A 87 -18.72 -33.00 -36.88
CA ASP A 87 -19.08 -34.41 -36.89
C ASP A 87 -20.22 -34.66 -37.87
N ARG A 88 -19.90 -35.27 -39.01
CA ARG A 88 -20.84 -35.61 -40.08
C ARG A 88 -22.01 -36.47 -39.58
N ASP A 89 -21.72 -37.34 -38.62
CA ASP A 89 -22.68 -38.28 -38.05
C ASP A 89 -23.50 -37.68 -36.89
N ARG A 90 -23.26 -36.42 -36.50
CA ARG A 90 -23.94 -35.69 -35.43
C ARG A 90 -24.04 -36.46 -34.11
N ARG A 91 -22.98 -37.14 -33.71
CA ARG A 91 -22.92 -37.88 -32.45
C ARG A 91 -23.05 -36.90 -31.28
N SER A 92 -23.77 -37.33 -30.25
CA SER A 92 -23.88 -36.56 -29.01
C SER A 92 -22.54 -36.47 -28.28
N GLY A 93 -22.37 -35.44 -27.45
CA GLY A 93 -21.17 -35.24 -26.64
C GLY A 93 -20.02 -34.55 -27.38
N ALA A 94 -20.25 -33.97 -28.56
CA ALA A 94 -19.29 -33.07 -29.20
C ALA A 94 -19.08 -31.81 -28.34
N PHE A 95 -17.83 -31.39 -28.20
CA PHE A 95 -17.47 -30.20 -27.46
C PHE A 95 -16.28 -29.48 -28.08
N MET A 96 -16.11 -28.22 -27.69
CA MET A 96 -14.95 -27.41 -28.02
C MET A 96 -14.33 -26.87 -26.74
N ALA A 97 -13.02 -27.07 -26.58
CA ALA A 97 -12.23 -26.50 -25.50
C ALA A 97 -11.32 -25.42 -26.07
N HIS A 98 -11.56 -24.17 -25.68
CA HIS A 98 -10.67 -23.05 -25.93
C HIS A 98 -9.74 -22.87 -24.72
N CYS A 99 -8.47 -23.16 -24.91
CA CYS A 99 -7.44 -23.19 -23.87
C CYS A 99 -6.52 -21.99 -24.04
N ILE A 100 -6.31 -21.25 -22.96
CA ILE A 100 -5.42 -20.09 -22.88
C ILE A 100 -4.27 -20.46 -21.96
N VAL A 101 -3.05 -20.31 -22.47
CA VAL A 101 -1.82 -20.73 -21.81
C VAL A 101 -0.95 -19.51 -21.57
N VAL A 102 -0.72 -19.21 -20.30
CA VAL A 102 -0.05 -18.00 -19.83
C VAL A 102 1.21 -18.41 -19.08
N ASN A 103 2.32 -17.70 -19.27
CA ASN A 103 3.49 -17.91 -18.42
C ASN A 103 3.29 -17.28 -17.04
N GLN A 104 4.11 -17.67 -16.06
CA GLN A 104 3.94 -17.21 -14.68
C GLN A 104 4.11 -15.69 -14.50
N ALA A 105 5.06 -15.07 -15.19
CA ALA A 105 5.29 -13.62 -15.08
C ALA A 105 4.11 -12.80 -15.63
N GLU A 106 3.51 -13.26 -16.72
CA GLU A 106 2.30 -12.66 -17.29
C GLU A 106 1.10 -12.86 -16.36
N PHE A 107 0.94 -14.04 -15.75
CA PHE A 107 -0.17 -14.31 -14.82
C PHE A 107 -0.03 -13.55 -13.48
N GLN A 108 1.20 -13.23 -13.05
CA GLN A 108 1.44 -12.37 -11.90
C GLN A 108 0.89 -10.95 -12.09
N LYS A 109 0.78 -10.45 -13.34
CA LYS A 109 0.18 -9.13 -13.63
C LYS A 109 -1.29 -9.05 -13.21
N VAL A 110 -1.98 -10.18 -13.13
CA VAL A 110 -3.35 -10.31 -12.61
C VAL A 110 -3.38 -10.92 -11.21
N ARG A 111 -2.27 -10.79 -10.47
CA ARG A 111 -2.10 -11.33 -9.10
C ARG A 111 -2.46 -12.81 -8.99
N ASN A 112 -2.15 -13.59 -10.02
CA ASN A 112 -2.47 -15.01 -10.13
C ASN A 112 -3.97 -15.36 -9.95
N ASN A 113 -4.89 -14.44 -10.27
CA ASN A 113 -6.32 -14.71 -10.21
C ASN A 113 -6.84 -15.17 -11.60
N PRO A 114 -7.33 -16.42 -11.75
CA PRO A 114 -7.82 -16.90 -13.03
C PRO A 114 -9.12 -16.20 -13.47
N PHE A 115 -9.96 -15.76 -12.55
CA PHE A 115 -11.22 -15.08 -12.88
C PHE A 115 -11.00 -13.71 -13.51
N ALA A 116 -9.93 -13.00 -13.12
CA ALA A 116 -9.50 -11.76 -13.75
C ALA A 116 -9.15 -11.92 -15.25
N LEU A 117 -8.88 -13.15 -15.72
CA LEU A 117 -8.73 -13.48 -17.13
C LEU A 117 -9.99 -14.06 -17.74
N PHE A 118 -10.71 -14.97 -17.04
CA PHE A 118 -11.94 -15.56 -17.57
C PHE A 118 -12.98 -14.52 -17.98
N ASP A 119 -13.08 -13.41 -17.24
CA ASP A 119 -14.07 -12.36 -17.52
C ASP A 119 -13.64 -11.40 -18.64
N ARG A 120 -12.36 -11.42 -19.06
CA ARG A 120 -11.79 -10.49 -20.05
C ARG A 120 -11.51 -11.12 -21.40
N ILE A 121 -11.51 -12.45 -21.47
CA ILE A 121 -11.23 -13.19 -22.71
C ILE A 121 -12.55 -13.45 -23.44
N ALA A 122 -12.59 -13.06 -24.72
CA ALA A 122 -13.65 -13.48 -25.63
C ALA A 122 -13.43 -14.95 -26.05
N PHE A 123 -13.92 -15.89 -25.24
CA PHE A 123 -13.81 -17.30 -25.58
C PHE A 123 -14.70 -17.64 -26.77
N LEU A 124 -14.17 -18.49 -27.66
CA LEU A 124 -14.91 -19.07 -28.77
C LEU A 124 -15.91 -20.07 -28.21
N ASN A 125 -17.17 -19.98 -28.67
CA ASN A 125 -18.26 -20.81 -28.18
C ASN A 125 -18.85 -21.73 -29.25
N THR A 126 -18.58 -21.42 -30.53
CA THR A 126 -19.11 -22.18 -31.66
C THR A 126 -18.02 -22.51 -32.68
N PRO A 127 -18.19 -23.59 -33.47
CA PRO A 127 -17.32 -23.88 -34.62
C PRO A 127 -17.30 -22.74 -35.64
N GLU A 128 -18.42 -22.02 -35.81
CA GLU A 128 -18.56 -20.89 -36.72
C GLU A 128 -17.68 -19.72 -36.26
N ASP A 129 -17.70 -19.37 -34.97
CA ASP A 129 -16.83 -18.33 -34.41
C ASP A 129 -15.35 -18.68 -34.62
N MET A 130 -15.00 -19.96 -34.40
CA MET A 130 -13.65 -20.47 -34.61
C MET A 130 -13.18 -20.26 -36.05
N VAL A 131 -14.00 -20.63 -37.04
CA VAL A 131 -13.64 -20.46 -38.46
C VAL A 131 -13.65 -18.99 -38.87
N ALA A 132 -14.59 -18.19 -38.37
CA ALA A 132 -14.68 -16.77 -38.67
C ALA A 132 -13.47 -15.98 -38.16
N ILE A 133 -12.97 -16.31 -36.97
CA ILE A 133 -11.89 -15.57 -36.30
C ILE A 133 -10.51 -16.10 -36.72
N LEU A 134 -10.34 -17.42 -36.85
CA LEU A 134 -9.04 -18.06 -37.09
C LEU A 134 -8.85 -18.53 -38.54
N GLY A 135 -9.88 -18.41 -39.38
CA GLY A 135 -9.88 -18.87 -40.77
C GLY A 135 -10.15 -20.37 -40.91
N GLN A 136 -9.80 -20.94 -42.05
CA GLN A 136 -9.80 -22.40 -42.22
C GLN A 136 -8.68 -23.03 -41.38
N ALA A 137 -8.82 -24.32 -41.02
CA ALA A 137 -7.98 -25.07 -40.08
C ALA A 137 -6.47 -25.14 -40.44
N THR A 138 -5.77 -24.01 -40.35
CA THR A 138 -4.36 -23.84 -40.70
C THR A 138 -3.41 -24.50 -39.69
N GLY A 139 -3.94 -24.98 -38.56
CA GLY A 139 -3.14 -25.46 -37.44
C GLY A 139 -2.52 -24.36 -36.58
N LYS A 140 -2.68 -23.08 -36.95
CA LYS A 140 -1.99 -21.95 -36.32
C LYS A 140 -2.98 -20.97 -35.69
N ALA A 141 -2.76 -20.64 -34.42
CA ALA A 141 -3.46 -19.56 -33.73
C ALA A 141 -2.48 -18.40 -33.43
N PRO A 142 -2.91 -17.13 -33.53
CA PRO A 142 -2.08 -16.01 -33.13
C PRO A 142 -1.81 -16.01 -31.62
N LEU A 143 -0.87 -15.19 -31.17
CA LEU A 143 -0.74 -14.87 -29.75
C LEU A 143 -1.91 -13.96 -29.35
N LEU A 144 -2.49 -14.19 -28.18
CA LEU A 144 -3.56 -13.36 -27.62
C LEU A 144 -2.95 -12.28 -26.72
N GLU A 145 -3.34 -11.03 -26.93
CA GLU A 145 -3.07 -9.93 -26.01
C GLU A 145 -4.37 -9.59 -25.28
N ILE A 146 -4.34 -9.63 -23.95
CA ILE A 146 -5.49 -9.43 -23.07
C ILE A 146 -5.27 -8.13 -22.31
N ASP A 147 -6.15 -7.16 -22.51
CA ASP A 147 -6.09 -5.89 -21.79
C ASP A 147 -6.47 -6.09 -20.33
N ILE A 148 -5.51 -5.81 -19.45
CA ILE A 148 -5.74 -5.78 -18.01
C ILE A 148 -6.14 -4.34 -17.66
N GLY A 149 -7.46 -4.09 -17.69
CA GLY A 149 -8.07 -2.90 -17.11
C GLY A 149 -7.78 -2.75 -15.61
N PRO A 150 -8.33 -1.70 -14.95
CA PRO A 150 -8.15 -1.48 -13.51
C PRO A 150 -8.56 -2.72 -12.69
N GLY A 151 -8.19 -2.75 -11.41
CA GLY A 151 -8.40 -3.90 -10.50
C GLY A 151 -9.82 -4.51 -10.59
N GLN A 152 -9.93 -5.80 -10.27
CA GLN A 152 -11.22 -6.49 -10.29
C GLN A 152 -12.09 -5.97 -9.13
N ASP A 153 -13.33 -5.58 -9.43
CA ASP A 153 -14.30 -5.22 -8.41
C ASP A 153 -14.58 -6.40 -7.48
N ALA A 154 -14.90 -6.12 -6.22
CA ALA A 154 -15.28 -7.15 -5.27
C ALA A 154 -16.53 -7.90 -5.76
N PRO A 155 -16.51 -9.25 -5.81
CA PRO A 155 -17.70 -10.00 -6.20
C PRO A 155 -18.81 -9.77 -5.17
N PHE A 156 -20.04 -9.53 -5.64
CA PHE A 156 -21.20 -9.49 -4.77
C PHE A 156 -21.47 -10.89 -4.21
N SER A 157 -21.69 -11.00 -2.91
CA SER A 157 -21.84 -12.29 -2.24
C SER A 157 -22.95 -12.27 -1.20
N LYS A 158 -23.68 -13.38 -1.14
CA LYS A 158 -24.63 -13.69 -0.05
C LYS A 158 -24.10 -14.79 0.87
N TRP A 159 -22.81 -15.13 0.76
CA TRP A 159 -22.20 -16.14 1.61
C TRP A 159 -22.12 -15.65 3.05
N SER A 160 -22.31 -16.56 4.00
CA SER A 160 -22.08 -16.22 5.40
C SER A 160 -20.58 -16.02 5.63
N ASN A 161 -20.26 -15.11 6.52
CA ASN A 161 -18.90 -14.86 6.97
C ASN A 161 -18.16 -16.12 7.45
N THR A 162 -18.86 -17.00 8.15
CA THR A 162 -18.30 -18.28 8.61
C THR A 162 -17.93 -19.17 7.43
N ASP A 163 -18.79 -19.24 6.42
CA ASP A 163 -18.51 -20.02 5.22
C ASP A 163 -17.39 -19.39 4.38
N LEU A 164 -17.30 -18.06 4.30
CA LEU A 164 -16.18 -17.36 3.63
C LEU A 164 -14.83 -17.72 4.26
N ARG A 165 -14.73 -17.75 5.60
CA ARG A 165 -13.52 -18.22 6.29
C ARG A 165 -13.19 -19.67 5.98
N GLN A 166 -14.21 -20.53 5.95
CA GLN A 166 -14.00 -21.95 5.65
C GLN A 166 -13.54 -22.16 4.21
N LEU A 167 -14.04 -21.38 3.24
CA LEU A 167 -13.54 -21.39 1.87
C LEU A 167 -12.06 -21.01 1.80
N VAL A 168 -11.62 -19.97 2.51
CA VAL A 168 -10.20 -19.60 2.54
C VAL A 168 -9.35 -20.65 3.28
N THR A 169 -9.87 -21.26 4.34
CA THR A 169 -9.17 -22.35 5.03
C THR A 169 -8.91 -23.53 4.09
N LEU A 170 -9.88 -23.84 3.22
CA LEU A 170 -9.74 -24.86 2.18
C LEU A 170 -8.65 -24.50 1.15
N THR A 171 -8.50 -23.22 0.79
CA THR A 171 -7.47 -22.78 -0.17
C THR A 171 -6.08 -22.70 0.41
N VAL A 172 -5.93 -22.20 1.64
CA VAL A 172 -4.63 -22.21 2.36
C VAL A 172 -4.10 -23.63 2.51
N SER A 173 -5.01 -24.61 2.64
CA SER A 173 -4.67 -26.03 2.74
C SER A 173 -4.50 -26.73 1.37
N ALA A 174 -4.58 -26.01 0.24
CA ALA A 174 -4.70 -26.63 -1.09
C ALA A 174 -3.54 -27.56 -1.45
N ASP A 175 -2.30 -27.11 -1.24
CA ASP A 175 -1.10 -27.91 -1.51
C ASP A 175 -1.05 -29.18 -0.64
N GLN A 176 -1.41 -29.07 0.64
CA GLN A 176 -1.49 -30.21 1.55
C GLN A 176 -2.58 -31.20 1.13
N LEU A 177 -3.76 -30.71 0.74
CA LEU A 177 -4.87 -31.56 0.29
C LEU A 177 -4.49 -32.33 -0.97
N ILE A 178 -3.86 -31.68 -1.96
CA ILE A 178 -3.38 -32.33 -3.18
C ILE A 178 -2.36 -33.43 -2.84
N LYS A 179 -1.37 -33.14 -1.97
CA LYS A 179 -0.35 -34.12 -1.52
C LYS A 179 -0.98 -35.32 -0.81
N GLN A 180 -2.09 -35.11 -0.11
CA GLN A 180 -2.88 -36.16 0.55
C GLN A 180 -3.86 -36.88 -0.39
N ARG A 181 -3.85 -36.56 -1.69
CA ARG A 181 -4.80 -37.06 -2.70
C ARG A 181 -6.27 -36.79 -2.31
N ARG A 182 -6.53 -35.59 -1.80
CA ARG A 182 -7.87 -35.10 -1.45
C ARG A 182 -8.23 -33.92 -2.34
N SER A 183 -9.53 -33.75 -2.58
CA SER A 183 -10.08 -32.62 -3.31
C SER A 183 -11.31 -32.06 -2.59
N VAL A 184 -11.66 -30.83 -2.95
CA VAL A 184 -12.89 -30.16 -2.53
C VAL A 184 -13.94 -30.32 -3.63
N LEU A 185 -15.07 -30.93 -3.33
CA LEU A 185 -16.23 -31.02 -4.18
C LEU A 185 -17.13 -29.81 -3.95
N PHE A 186 -17.26 -28.97 -4.97
CA PHE A 186 -18.31 -27.95 -5.07
C PHE A 186 -19.48 -28.57 -5.82
N TYR A 187 -20.67 -28.58 -5.23
CA TYR A 187 -21.84 -29.10 -5.91
C TYR A 187 -23.01 -28.12 -5.91
N GLY A 188 -23.77 -28.12 -7.00
CA GLY A 188 -24.86 -27.18 -7.25
C GLY A 188 -25.00 -26.84 -8.72
N GLU A 189 -25.69 -25.74 -9.01
CA GLU A 189 -25.80 -25.19 -10.36
C GLU A 189 -24.47 -24.55 -10.81
N ASP A 190 -24.17 -24.57 -12.11
CA ASP A 190 -22.89 -24.08 -12.66
C ASP A 190 -22.59 -22.64 -12.27
N ALA A 191 -23.61 -21.77 -12.29
CA ALA A 191 -23.48 -20.38 -11.88
C ALA A 191 -23.10 -20.24 -10.40
N ALA A 192 -23.66 -21.09 -9.53
CA ALA A 192 -23.34 -21.08 -8.11
C ALA A 192 -21.94 -21.63 -7.84
N ILE A 193 -21.51 -22.67 -8.57
CA ILE A 193 -20.14 -23.21 -8.48
C ILE A 193 -19.13 -22.15 -8.91
N ARG A 194 -19.40 -21.45 -10.03
CA ARG A 194 -18.57 -20.32 -10.49
C ARG A 194 -18.51 -19.21 -9.45
N GLU A 195 -19.66 -18.75 -8.93
CA GLU A 195 -19.74 -17.72 -7.87
C GLU A 195 -18.86 -18.11 -6.67
N ALA A 196 -18.99 -19.35 -6.20
CA ALA A 196 -18.24 -19.86 -5.06
C ALA A 196 -16.72 -19.82 -5.30
N LEU A 197 -16.27 -20.29 -6.46
CA LEU A 197 -14.85 -20.30 -6.82
C LEU A 197 -14.31 -18.88 -7.03
N GLU A 198 -15.07 -17.99 -7.66
CA GLU A 198 -14.68 -16.60 -7.88
C GLU A 198 -14.43 -15.88 -6.54
N ILE A 199 -15.37 -15.98 -5.60
CA ILE A 199 -15.22 -15.45 -4.23
C ILE A 199 -14.01 -16.07 -3.54
N THR A 200 -13.87 -17.40 -3.66
CA THR A 200 -12.77 -18.14 -3.02
C THR A 200 -11.41 -17.65 -3.51
N PHE A 201 -11.23 -17.47 -4.82
CA PHE A 201 -9.99 -16.96 -5.40
C PHE A 201 -9.74 -15.50 -5.06
N TYR A 202 -10.80 -14.69 -5.06
CA TYR A 202 -10.71 -13.28 -4.68
C TYR A 202 -10.19 -13.12 -3.25
N LEU A 203 -10.69 -13.93 -2.31
CA LEU A 203 -10.23 -13.95 -0.91
C LEU A 203 -8.91 -14.69 -0.67
N THR A 204 -8.44 -15.52 -1.61
CA THR A 204 -7.19 -16.27 -1.42
C THR A 204 -5.98 -15.36 -1.67
N PRO A 205 -4.93 -15.39 -0.82
CA PRO A 205 -3.70 -14.65 -1.06
C PRO A 205 -3.10 -14.95 -2.44
N SER A 206 -2.60 -13.94 -3.14
CA SER A 206 -2.15 -14.07 -4.54
C SER A 206 -1.09 -15.17 -4.76
N HIS A 207 -0.21 -15.38 -3.79
CA HIS A 207 0.84 -16.41 -3.85
C HIS A 207 0.30 -17.83 -3.64
N GLN A 208 -0.88 -18.00 -3.04
CA GLN A 208 -1.51 -19.31 -2.79
C GLN A 208 -2.43 -19.77 -3.92
N ARG A 209 -2.93 -18.83 -4.75
CA ARG A 209 -3.87 -19.12 -5.84
C ARG A 209 -3.36 -20.18 -6.83
N LEU A 210 -2.04 -20.25 -7.06
CA LEU A 210 -1.42 -21.23 -7.96
C LEU A 210 -1.55 -22.68 -7.48
N PHE A 211 -1.79 -22.92 -6.19
CA PHE A 211 -2.03 -24.28 -5.65
C PHE A 211 -3.50 -24.70 -5.78
N CYS A 212 -4.41 -23.76 -6.07
CA CYS A 212 -5.86 -23.97 -6.05
C CYS A 212 -6.41 -24.43 -7.41
N SER A 213 -5.79 -25.41 -8.07
CA SER A 213 -6.28 -25.91 -9.37
C SER A 213 -7.73 -26.40 -9.29
N PHE A 214 -8.53 -26.17 -10.34
CA PHE A 214 -9.94 -26.56 -10.34
C PHE A 214 -10.47 -27.02 -11.69
N ASP A 215 -11.61 -27.72 -11.62
CA ASP A 215 -12.44 -28.13 -12.74
C ASP A 215 -13.92 -27.95 -12.36
N THR A 216 -14.67 -27.06 -12.99
CA THR A 216 -16.05 -26.76 -12.56
C THR A 216 -17.05 -27.85 -12.92
N PHE A 217 -16.67 -28.88 -13.69
CA PHE A 217 -17.60 -29.91 -14.12
C PHE A 217 -16.93 -31.27 -14.31
N VAL A 218 -17.21 -32.22 -13.43
CA VAL A 218 -16.69 -33.60 -13.48
C VAL A 218 -17.77 -34.67 -13.55
N ASP A 219 -19.03 -34.31 -13.81
CA ASP A 219 -20.10 -35.30 -13.89
C ASP A 219 -19.82 -36.34 -14.99
N ARG A 220 -19.94 -37.62 -14.62
CA ARG A 220 -19.62 -38.78 -15.47
C ARG A 220 -18.16 -38.85 -15.94
N CYS A 221 -17.28 -38.02 -15.40
CA CYS A 221 -15.84 -38.13 -15.56
C CYS A 221 -15.23 -38.75 -14.29
N ALA A 222 -14.52 -39.87 -14.45
CA ALA A 222 -13.77 -40.47 -13.35
C ALA A 222 -12.51 -39.64 -13.04
N THR A 223 -12.68 -38.54 -12.29
CA THR A 223 -11.57 -37.72 -11.83
C THR A 223 -10.99 -38.31 -10.55
N GLN A 224 -9.69 -38.57 -10.52
CA GLN A 224 -9.02 -39.05 -9.32
C GLN A 224 -8.91 -37.91 -8.28
N PRO A 225 -9.29 -38.14 -7.02
CA PRO A 225 -9.02 -37.18 -5.94
C PRO A 225 -7.55 -36.75 -5.89
N GLY A 226 -7.31 -35.45 -5.72
CA GLY A 226 -5.99 -34.83 -5.74
C GLY A 226 -5.47 -34.44 -7.12
N LEU A 227 -6.16 -34.78 -8.23
CA LEU A 227 -5.78 -34.29 -9.56
C LEU A 227 -5.98 -32.78 -9.71
N TYR A 228 -7.03 -32.28 -9.07
CA TYR A 228 -7.34 -30.87 -8.88
C TYR A 228 -7.55 -30.62 -7.39
N TRP A 229 -7.29 -29.39 -6.93
CA TRP A 229 -7.68 -29.00 -5.58
C TRP A 229 -9.21 -28.99 -5.45
N ALA A 230 -9.92 -28.42 -6.42
CA ALA A 230 -11.38 -28.39 -6.43
C ALA A 230 -11.99 -29.03 -7.69
N VAL A 231 -13.14 -29.67 -7.53
CA VAL A 231 -13.95 -30.22 -8.62
C VAL A 231 -15.42 -29.80 -8.44
N GLY A 232 -16.11 -29.51 -9.54
CA GLY A 232 -17.51 -29.12 -9.59
C GLY A 232 -18.41 -30.25 -10.11
N ALA A 233 -19.59 -30.42 -9.54
CA ALA A 233 -20.56 -31.43 -9.96
C ALA A 233 -22.01 -30.92 -9.79
N SER A 234 -22.94 -31.37 -10.64
CA SER A 234 -24.35 -30.98 -10.50
C SER A 234 -25.00 -31.54 -9.22
N THR A 235 -24.49 -32.67 -8.74
CA THR A 235 -25.01 -33.37 -7.57
C THR A 235 -23.90 -33.74 -6.61
N ARG A 236 -24.26 -33.90 -5.34
CA ARG A 236 -23.34 -34.39 -4.32
C ARG A 236 -22.83 -35.78 -4.72
N GLN A 237 -21.51 -35.93 -4.79
CA GLN A 237 -20.86 -37.21 -5.03
C GLN A 237 -20.34 -37.76 -3.71
N GLY A 238 -20.65 -39.03 -3.39
CA GLY A 238 -20.07 -39.69 -2.23
C GLY A 238 -18.56 -39.90 -2.39
N GLY A 239 -17.82 -40.01 -1.28
CA GLY A 239 -16.38 -40.32 -1.30
C GLY A 239 -15.57 -39.54 -0.28
N SER A 240 -14.24 -39.48 -0.49
CA SER A 240 -13.27 -38.82 0.39
C SER A 240 -13.10 -37.31 0.13
N TYR A 241 -14.10 -36.67 -0.47
CA TYR A 241 -14.08 -35.24 -0.76
C TYR A 241 -14.36 -34.41 0.49
N LEU A 242 -13.77 -33.22 0.55
CA LEU A 242 -14.32 -32.13 1.35
C LEU A 242 -15.45 -31.49 0.54
N GLU A 243 -16.54 -31.09 1.16
CA GLU A 243 -17.76 -30.72 0.43
C GLU A 243 -18.17 -29.27 0.67
N VAL A 244 -18.55 -28.61 -0.42
CA VAL A 244 -19.14 -27.26 -0.46
C VAL A 244 -20.44 -27.34 -1.26
N ASN A 245 -21.55 -26.97 -0.62
CA ASN A 245 -22.84 -26.81 -1.29
C ASN A 245 -22.93 -25.39 -1.85
N ALA A 246 -22.57 -25.23 -3.13
CA ALA A 246 -22.50 -23.94 -3.79
C ALA A 246 -23.89 -23.28 -3.90
N SER A 247 -24.92 -24.07 -4.24
CA SER A 247 -26.30 -23.57 -4.33
C SER A 247 -26.84 -23.04 -3.00
N GLN A 248 -26.43 -23.64 -1.88
CA GLN A 248 -26.80 -23.17 -0.54
C GLN A 248 -25.79 -22.20 0.06
N ARG A 249 -24.72 -21.86 -0.66
CA ARG A 249 -23.63 -20.99 -0.19
C ARG A 249 -23.05 -21.43 1.16
N LYS A 250 -22.79 -22.73 1.31
CA LYS A 250 -22.41 -23.34 2.58
C LYS A 250 -21.27 -24.34 2.43
N VAL A 251 -20.28 -24.26 3.31
CA VAL A 251 -19.26 -25.29 3.45
C VAL A 251 -19.80 -26.40 4.36
N VAL A 252 -19.85 -27.63 3.84
CA VAL A 252 -20.47 -28.76 4.53
C VAL A 252 -19.46 -29.50 5.41
N SER A 253 -18.22 -29.62 4.91
CA SER A 253 -17.15 -30.28 5.65
C SER A 253 -16.54 -29.38 6.72
N GLN A 254 -16.33 -29.92 7.91
CA GLN A 254 -15.55 -29.24 8.95
C GLN A 254 -14.07 -29.34 8.62
N VAL A 255 -13.40 -28.20 8.52
CA VAL A 255 -11.96 -28.09 8.34
C VAL A 255 -11.40 -27.42 9.59
N ALA A 256 -10.36 -28.01 10.19
CA ALA A 256 -9.68 -27.38 11.30
C ALA A 256 -9.05 -26.06 10.81
N GLU A 257 -9.42 -24.96 11.45
CA GLU A 257 -8.89 -23.64 11.13
C GLU A 257 -7.40 -23.61 11.48
N THR A 258 -6.56 -23.51 10.44
CA THR A 258 -5.10 -23.40 10.57
C THR A 258 -4.66 -22.05 10.02
N VAL A 259 -5.21 -20.98 10.61
CA VAL A 259 -4.81 -19.61 10.26
C VAL A 259 -3.48 -19.31 10.96
N ASP A 260 -2.46 -19.00 10.16
CA ASP A 260 -1.20 -18.48 10.69
C ASP A 260 -1.41 -17.02 11.12
N ASP A 261 -1.47 -16.76 12.43
CA ASP A 261 -1.59 -15.40 12.96
C ASP A 261 -0.35 -14.52 12.62
N LYS A 262 0.74 -15.10 12.09
CA LYS A 262 1.87 -14.34 11.54
C LYS A 262 1.61 -13.83 10.13
N ASP A 263 0.66 -14.38 9.39
CA ASP A 263 0.22 -13.80 8.13
C ASP A 263 -0.79 -12.69 8.44
N MET A 264 -0.41 -11.43 8.15
CA MET A 264 -1.26 -10.27 8.47
C MET A 264 -2.60 -10.34 7.73
N TYR A 265 -2.62 -10.85 6.49
CA TYR A 265 -3.85 -10.96 5.75
C TYR A 265 -4.78 -12.03 6.33
N LEU A 266 -4.26 -13.22 6.62
CA LEU A 266 -5.08 -14.31 7.17
C LEU A 266 -5.55 -13.98 8.59
N SER A 267 -4.69 -13.35 9.40
CA SER A 267 -5.07 -12.81 10.71
C SER A 267 -6.19 -11.78 10.57
N TRP A 268 -6.13 -10.88 9.59
CA TRP A 268 -7.21 -9.93 9.31
C TRP A 268 -8.51 -10.62 8.92
N LEU A 269 -8.46 -11.56 7.97
CA LEU A 269 -9.66 -12.23 7.47
C LEU A 269 -10.41 -12.96 8.59
N LYS A 270 -9.68 -13.59 9.52
CA LYS A 270 -10.22 -14.24 10.72
C LYS A 270 -11.07 -13.29 11.58
N HIS A 271 -10.65 -12.02 11.70
CA HIS A 271 -11.35 -10.99 12.46
C HIS A 271 -12.46 -10.27 11.66
N ALA A 272 -12.21 -9.86 10.41
CA ALA A 272 -13.14 -9.07 9.60
C ALA A 272 -14.50 -9.77 9.39
N THR A 273 -14.43 -11.08 9.19
CA THR A 273 -15.57 -11.96 9.03
C THR A 273 -16.39 -12.20 10.31
N THR A 274 -16.26 -11.41 11.38
CA THR A 274 -17.22 -11.47 12.50
C THR A 274 -18.35 -10.45 12.40
N ALA A 275 -18.24 -9.43 11.53
CA ALA A 275 -19.19 -8.30 11.47
C ALA A 275 -20.08 -8.31 10.22
N ASP A 276 -19.50 -8.22 9.01
CA ASP A 276 -20.24 -8.16 7.72
C ASP A 276 -19.37 -8.72 6.57
N GLY A 277 -19.91 -9.68 5.81
CA GLY A 277 -19.20 -10.33 4.71
C GLY A 277 -19.05 -9.47 3.47
N SER A 278 -19.98 -8.54 3.25
CA SER A 278 -19.90 -7.64 2.09
C SER A 278 -18.77 -6.64 2.27
N ALA A 279 -18.66 -6.04 3.45
CA ALA A 279 -17.55 -5.15 3.81
C ALA A 279 -16.20 -5.88 3.75
N SER A 280 -16.14 -7.13 4.22
CA SER A 280 -14.93 -7.96 4.13
C SER A 280 -14.47 -8.17 2.67
N LEU A 281 -15.40 -8.44 1.75
CA LEU A 281 -15.05 -8.59 0.33
C LEU A 281 -14.60 -7.26 -0.31
N GLN A 282 -15.23 -6.14 0.05
CA GLN A 282 -14.81 -4.83 -0.44
C GLN A 282 -13.38 -4.49 -0.02
N ASN A 283 -13.01 -4.77 1.23
CA ASN A 283 -11.69 -4.44 1.77
C ASN A 283 -10.61 -5.48 1.42
N ALA A 284 -10.98 -6.73 1.14
CA ALA A 284 -10.02 -7.84 0.99
C ALA A 284 -8.89 -7.56 -0.01
N TYR A 285 -9.18 -6.97 -1.16
CA TYR A 285 -8.15 -6.66 -2.17
C TYR A 285 -7.10 -5.68 -1.62
N MET A 286 -7.54 -4.63 -0.92
CA MET A 286 -6.67 -3.63 -0.29
C MET A 286 -5.85 -4.22 0.86
N ILE A 287 -6.48 -5.01 1.73
CA ILE A 287 -5.79 -5.66 2.85
C ILE A 287 -4.75 -6.67 2.34
N GLN A 288 -5.02 -7.40 1.25
CA GLN A 288 -4.01 -8.25 0.61
C GLN A 288 -2.81 -7.42 0.12
N LEU A 289 -3.04 -6.27 -0.53
CA LEU A 289 -1.94 -5.39 -0.98
C LEU A 289 -1.10 -4.88 0.19
N LEU A 290 -1.74 -4.47 1.28
CA LEU A 290 -1.06 -4.04 2.49
C LEU A 290 -0.20 -5.18 3.06
N ALA A 291 -0.79 -6.35 3.30
CA ALA A 291 -0.07 -7.50 3.82
C ALA A 291 1.12 -7.92 2.93
N GLU A 292 0.94 -7.92 1.61
CA GLU A 292 2.00 -8.20 0.65
C GLU A 292 3.13 -7.16 0.70
N GLY A 293 2.80 -5.87 0.83
CA GLY A 293 3.79 -4.81 1.00
C GLY A 293 4.63 -5.00 2.26
N PHE A 294 4.00 -5.38 3.37
CA PHE A 294 4.69 -5.69 4.63
C PHE A 294 5.51 -6.98 4.57
N ALA A 295 5.07 -7.98 3.80
CA ALA A 295 5.80 -9.25 3.62
C ALA A 295 7.03 -9.10 2.71
N THR A 296 6.92 -8.27 1.67
CA THR A 296 7.97 -8.07 0.66
C THR A 296 8.89 -6.88 0.93
N GLN A 297 8.57 -6.06 1.94
CA GLN A 297 9.23 -4.77 2.20
C GLN A 297 9.15 -3.82 0.99
N GLY A 298 8.04 -3.92 0.24
CA GLY A 298 7.82 -3.19 -1.01
C GLY A 298 7.18 -1.81 -0.81
N SER A 299 7.20 -1.00 -1.87
CA SER A 299 6.47 0.28 -1.89
C SER A 299 4.97 0.06 -2.08
N LEU A 300 4.15 0.63 -1.20
CA LEU A 300 2.68 0.64 -1.33
C LEU A 300 2.20 1.75 -2.30
N PRO A 301 1.24 1.46 -3.20
CA PRO A 301 0.66 2.45 -4.11
C PRO A 301 -0.37 3.35 -3.38
N LEU A 302 0.08 4.48 -2.82
CA LEU A 302 -0.77 5.38 -2.00
C LEU A 302 -2.05 5.85 -2.70
N SER A 303 -2.01 6.12 -4.00
CA SER A 303 -3.15 6.64 -4.74
C SER A 303 -4.31 5.65 -4.84
N GLU A 304 -4.06 4.40 -4.49
CA GLU A 304 -5.02 3.30 -4.60
C GLU A 304 -5.50 2.81 -3.23
N LEU A 305 -4.96 3.34 -2.12
CA LEU A 305 -5.30 2.87 -0.79
C LEU A 305 -6.62 3.48 -0.30
N ASP A 306 -7.58 2.61 -0.01
CA ASP A 306 -8.81 2.98 0.69
C ASP A 306 -8.51 3.30 2.17
N GLU A 307 -8.98 4.46 2.64
CA GLU A 307 -8.71 4.95 4.00
C GLU A 307 -9.29 4.01 5.07
N GLN A 308 -10.50 3.50 4.86
CA GLN A 308 -11.18 2.63 5.81
C GLN A 308 -10.45 1.29 5.94
N ALA A 309 -10.04 0.68 4.83
CA ALA A 309 -9.22 -0.54 4.83
C ALA A 309 -7.87 -0.31 5.53
N CYS A 310 -7.23 0.86 5.33
CA CYS A 310 -6.01 1.22 6.03
C CYS A 310 -6.20 1.31 7.55
N ILE A 311 -7.26 1.99 8.01
CA ILE A 311 -7.58 2.11 9.44
C ILE A 311 -7.85 0.74 10.05
N GLU A 312 -8.63 -0.11 9.36
CA GLU A 312 -8.93 -1.47 9.81
C GLU A 312 -7.67 -2.33 9.94
N PHE A 313 -6.80 -2.29 8.92
CA PHE A 313 -5.52 -3.00 8.93
C PHE A 313 -4.60 -2.51 10.05
N TRP A 314 -4.54 -1.18 10.25
CA TRP A 314 -3.75 -0.57 11.32
C TRP A 314 -4.22 -1.05 12.68
N ASN A 315 -5.50 -0.88 12.99
CA ASN A 315 -6.05 -1.20 14.31
C ASN A 315 -5.79 -2.66 14.72
N LEU A 316 -5.85 -3.59 13.77
CA LEU A 316 -5.58 -4.99 14.05
C LEU A 316 -4.09 -5.31 14.22
N HIS A 317 -3.21 -4.54 13.59
CA HIS A 317 -1.79 -4.85 13.52
C HIS A 317 -0.87 -3.75 14.07
N THR A 318 -1.41 -2.81 14.86
CA THR A 318 -0.71 -1.62 15.36
C THR A 318 0.66 -1.97 15.93
N ASP A 319 0.74 -2.93 16.84
CA ASP A 319 2.01 -3.32 17.48
C ASP A 319 3.07 -3.77 16.48
N ARG A 320 2.69 -4.56 15.48
CA ARG A 320 3.61 -5.06 14.45
C ARG A 320 4.04 -3.94 13.51
N ILE A 321 3.11 -3.10 13.10
CA ILE A 321 3.37 -1.97 12.21
C ILE A 321 4.29 -0.96 12.91
N MET A 322 4.01 -0.65 14.17
CA MET A 322 4.81 0.28 14.99
C MET A 322 6.23 -0.23 15.19
N ARG A 323 6.43 -1.53 15.46
CA ARG A 323 7.78 -2.11 15.52
C ARG A 323 8.52 -2.00 14.18
N GLN A 324 7.84 -2.20 13.06
CA GLN A 324 8.46 -2.05 11.74
C GLN A 324 8.77 -0.59 11.40
N LEU A 325 7.94 0.36 11.83
CA LEU A 325 8.18 1.79 11.71
C LEU A 325 9.35 2.25 12.60
N GLU A 326 9.46 1.69 13.81
CA GLU A 326 10.52 2.02 14.78
C GLU A 326 11.90 1.66 14.25
N VAL A 327 12.07 0.58 13.48
CA VAL A 327 13.37 0.14 12.96
C VAL A 327 14.08 1.24 12.14
N PRO A 328 13.51 1.75 11.02
CA PRO A 328 14.17 2.79 10.24
C PRO A 328 14.26 4.11 11.00
N VAL A 329 13.28 4.47 11.85
CA VAL A 329 13.30 5.73 12.61
C VAL A 329 14.39 5.71 13.68
N SER A 330 14.49 4.62 14.43
CA SER A 330 15.55 4.41 15.43
C SER A 330 16.93 4.32 14.81
N LYS A 331 17.04 3.82 13.59
CA LYS A 331 18.31 3.84 12.84
C LYS A 331 18.74 5.27 12.51
N ALA A 332 17.79 6.16 12.20
CA ALA A 332 18.07 7.56 11.86
C ALA A 332 18.32 8.44 13.09
N LEU A 333 17.55 8.23 14.18
CA LEU A 333 17.47 9.15 15.31
C LEU A 333 17.95 8.56 16.65
N GLY A 334 18.38 7.30 16.66
CA GLY A 334 18.68 6.55 17.87
C GLY A 334 17.43 5.91 18.48
N LYS A 335 17.64 4.82 19.24
CA LYS A 335 16.56 3.93 19.73
C LYS A 335 15.52 4.65 20.60
N LYS A 336 15.97 5.48 21.55
CA LYS A 336 15.07 6.14 22.50
C LYS A 336 14.20 7.21 21.82
N VAL A 337 14.83 8.10 21.07
CA VAL A 337 14.13 9.13 20.27
C VAL A 337 13.21 8.49 19.24
N GLY A 338 13.67 7.44 18.57
CA GLY A 338 12.89 6.73 17.57
C GLY A 338 11.61 6.13 18.14
N ALA A 339 11.69 5.44 19.28
CA ALA A 339 10.52 4.87 19.95
C ALA A 339 9.47 5.95 20.34
N THR A 340 9.91 7.04 20.98
CA THR A 340 9.01 8.13 21.40
C THR A 340 8.40 8.87 20.21
N LEU A 341 9.19 9.07 19.15
CA LEU A 341 8.71 9.70 17.93
C LEU A 341 7.70 8.82 17.20
N CYS A 342 7.92 7.51 17.13
CA CYS A 342 6.95 6.60 16.51
C CYS A 342 5.62 6.65 17.24
N GLN A 343 5.60 6.65 18.58
CA GLN A 343 4.37 6.82 19.35
C GLN A 343 3.65 8.14 18.98
N TYR A 344 4.37 9.26 18.99
CA TYR A 344 3.84 10.55 18.56
C TYR A 344 3.26 10.51 17.14
N MET A 345 3.97 9.87 16.21
CA MET A 345 3.52 9.73 14.83
C MET A 345 2.21 8.93 14.75
N GLY A 346 2.08 7.85 15.50
CA GLY A 346 0.86 7.04 15.58
C GLY A 346 -0.37 7.80 16.10
N GLU A 347 -0.19 8.86 16.88
CA GLU A 347 -1.27 9.68 17.43
C GLU A 347 -1.67 10.86 16.52
N ARG A 348 -0.77 11.32 15.65
CA ARG A 348 -0.93 12.58 14.91
C ARG A 348 -1.01 12.44 13.39
N TYR A 349 -0.44 11.37 12.83
CA TYR A 349 -0.33 11.22 11.39
C TYR A 349 -1.40 10.30 10.83
N ASP A 350 -1.72 10.56 9.58
CA ASP A 350 -2.66 9.76 8.82
C ASP A 350 -2.15 8.32 8.61
N VAL A 351 -3.05 7.35 8.77
CA VAL A 351 -2.72 5.92 8.80
C VAL A 351 -2.12 5.41 7.48
N PRO A 352 -2.67 5.72 6.29
CA PRO A 352 -2.05 5.37 5.00
C PRO A 352 -0.60 5.84 4.87
N LEU A 353 -0.27 7.03 5.39
CA LEU A 353 1.10 7.53 5.38
C LEU A 353 2.00 6.69 6.28
N LEU A 354 1.56 6.37 7.50
CA LEU A 354 2.30 5.52 8.43
C LEU A 354 2.53 4.11 7.88
N LEU A 355 1.49 3.50 7.28
CA LEU A 355 1.56 2.19 6.65
C LEU A 355 2.60 2.16 5.52
N LYS A 356 2.65 3.20 4.68
CA LYS A 356 3.67 3.29 3.62
C LYS A 356 5.09 3.30 4.17
N VAL A 357 5.34 4.12 5.18
CA VAL A 357 6.67 4.25 5.77
C VAL A 357 7.08 2.92 6.41
N ALA A 358 6.16 2.29 7.15
CA ALA A 358 6.40 0.99 7.77
C ALA A 358 6.67 -0.12 6.75
N ALA A 359 5.84 -0.24 5.71
CA ALA A 359 5.97 -1.29 4.68
C ALA A 359 7.26 -1.16 3.86
N SER A 360 7.60 0.05 3.41
CA SER A 360 8.78 0.27 2.55
C SER A 360 10.11 0.28 3.31
N GLN A 361 10.08 0.39 4.65
CA GLN A 361 11.23 0.65 5.51
C GLN A 361 12.12 1.83 5.05
N SER A 362 11.54 2.71 4.21
CA SER A 362 12.24 3.81 3.58
C SER A 362 11.66 5.11 4.09
N LEU A 363 12.49 5.89 4.78
CA LEU A 363 12.11 7.18 5.31
C LEU A 363 12.43 8.27 4.28
N ASN A 364 11.45 9.09 3.97
CA ASN A 364 11.72 10.38 3.36
C ASN A 364 12.26 11.30 4.46
N GLY A 365 13.54 11.65 4.40
CA GLY A 365 14.23 12.45 5.43
C GLY A 365 13.52 13.76 5.73
N LEU A 366 12.95 14.43 4.72
CA LEU A 366 12.23 15.69 4.89
C LEU A 366 10.89 15.50 5.64
N LYS A 367 10.11 14.48 5.28
CA LYS A 367 8.86 14.19 6.01
C LYS A 367 9.13 13.76 7.45
N LEU A 368 10.21 13.03 7.67
CA LEU A 368 10.61 12.65 9.02
C LEU A 368 11.10 13.87 9.83
N SER A 369 11.85 14.79 9.22
CA SER A 369 12.28 16.01 9.92
C SER A 369 11.11 16.93 10.28
N GLU A 370 10.06 16.97 9.44
CA GLU A 370 8.79 17.61 9.79
C GLU A 370 8.14 16.95 11.02
N ALA A 371 8.10 15.61 11.08
CA ALA A 371 7.56 14.88 12.24
C ALA A 371 8.38 15.11 13.51
N VAL A 372 9.71 15.10 13.42
CA VAL A 372 10.60 15.44 14.54
C VAL A 372 10.34 16.87 15.00
N THR A 373 10.20 17.82 14.08
CA THR A 373 9.92 19.22 14.41
C THR A 373 8.60 19.35 15.18
N GLY A 374 7.52 18.72 14.69
CA GLY A 374 6.22 18.72 15.38
C GLY A 374 6.30 18.12 16.77
N TRP A 375 6.97 16.96 16.89
CA TRP A 375 7.20 16.28 18.16
C TRP A 375 7.95 17.16 19.17
N LEU A 376 9.05 17.80 18.76
CA LEU A 376 9.84 18.66 19.63
C LEU A 376 9.06 19.88 20.11
N VAL A 377 8.25 20.49 19.23
CA VAL A 377 7.45 21.68 19.55
C VAL A 377 6.30 21.34 20.49
N GLU A 378 5.59 20.24 20.27
CA GLU A 378 4.38 19.92 21.01
C GLU A 378 4.66 19.19 22.34
N GLN A 379 5.67 18.31 22.37
CA GLN A 379 5.97 17.51 23.56
C GLN A 379 7.09 18.10 24.40
N GLY A 380 7.94 18.97 23.83
CA GLY A 380 9.07 19.58 24.52
C GLY A 380 9.94 18.58 25.30
N PRO A 381 10.34 17.44 24.71
CA PRO A 381 11.01 16.37 25.46
C PRO A 381 12.35 16.86 26.02
N ASP A 382 12.68 16.44 27.24
CA ASP A 382 14.01 16.65 27.82
C ASP A 382 15.02 15.68 27.17
N LEU A 383 15.79 16.20 26.21
CA LEU A 383 16.74 15.43 25.43
C LEU A 383 18.15 15.61 25.98
N PRO A 384 18.86 14.53 26.38
CA PRO A 384 20.29 14.57 26.64
C PRO A 384 21.09 15.12 25.45
N GLU A 385 22.26 15.68 25.73
CA GLU A 385 23.13 16.31 24.72
C GLU A 385 23.46 15.39 23.54
N HIS A 386 23.71 14.10 23.79
CA HIS A 386 24.02 13.14 22.74
C HIS A 386 22.81 12.87 21.81
N GLU A 387 21.58 12.87 22.32
CA GLU A 387 20.36 12.70 21.50
C GLU A 387 20.12 13.95 20.64
N ARG A 388 20.33 15.15 21.22
CA ARG A 388 20.26 16.42 20.46
C ARG A 388 21.24 16.42 19.30
N LYS A 389 22.48 15.96 19.53
CA LYS A 389 23.50 15.88 18.48
C LYS A 389 23.10 14.94 17.33
N ILE A 390 22.48 13.79 17.65
CA ILE A 390 21.96 12.88 16.61
C ILE A 390 20.88 13.57 15.77
N ILE A 391 19.96 14.31 16.40
CA ILE A 391 18.92 15.06 15.68
C ILE A 391 19.52 16.20 14.85
N GLN A 392 20.55 16.90 15.33
CA GLN A 392 21.27 17.91 14.55
C GLN A 392 21.92 17.30 13.30
N ASP A 393 22.61 16.17 13.45
CA ASP A 393 23.25 15.48 12.34
C ASP A 393 22.21 14.98 11.32
N PHE A 394 21.08 14.48 11.81
CA PHE A 394 19.93 14.12 10.98
C PHE A 394 19.37 15.33 10.22
N ALA A 395 19.17 16.47 10.89
CA ALA A 395 18.67 17.70 10.27
C ALA A 395 19.57 18.21 9.15
N ARG A 396 20.90 18.08 9.30
CA ARG A 396 21.87 18.38 8.23
C ARG A 396 21.71 17.42 7.05
N GLN A 397 21.59 16.12 7.32
CA GLN A 397 21.41 15.10 6.28
C GLN A 397 20.10 15.29 5.51
N SER A 398 19.01 15.66 6.19
CA SER A 398 17.72 15.95 5.56
C SER A 398 17.62 17.36 4.97
N GLN A 399 18.64 18.20 5.15
CA GLN A 399 18.68 19.61 4.76
C GLN A 399 17.54 20.45 5.39
N ASP A 400 17.05 20.05 6.56
CA ASP A 400 16.00 20.78 7.28
C ASP A 400 16.61 21.78 8.28
N MET A 401 16.89 22.99 7.78
CA MET A 401 17.48 24.06 8.59
C MET A 401 16.56 24.50 9.74
N ARG A 402 15.24 24.34 9.60
CA ARG A 402 14.30 24.67 10.68
C ARG A 402 14.46 23.71 11.85
N LEU A 403 14.55 22.41 11.57
CA LEU A 403 14.84 21.42 12.61
C LEU A 403 16.20 21.66 13.24
N LEU A 404 17.24 21.94 12.45
CA LEU A 404 18.59 22.20 12.95
C LEU A 404 18.60 23.41 13.90
N HIS A 405 17.92 24.49 13.55
CA HIS A 405 17.78 25.67 14.40
C HIS A 405 17.06 25.34 15.71
N LEU A 406 15.88 24.71 15.63
CA LEU A 406 15.10 24.33 16.80
C LEU A 406 15.94 23.52 17.79
N VAL A 407 16.51 22.39 17.35
CA VAL A 407 17.26 21.50 18.25
C VAL A 407 18.53 22.15 18.81
N SER A 408 19.17 23.06 18.07
CA SER A 408 20.39 23.76 18.52
C SER A 408 20.10 24.80 19.59
N THR A 409 18.84 25.27 19.68
CA THR A 409 18.39 26.21 20.71
C THR A 409 17.76 25.53 21.93
N MET A 410 17.55 24.21 21.88
CA MET A 410 17.00 23.44 22.99
C MET A 410 18.05 23.11 24.06
N GLY A 411 17.63 23.15 25.32
CA GLY A 411 18.46 22.81 26.49
C GLY A 411 19.09 24.03 27.16
N GLU A 412 19.82 23.80 28.26
CA GLU A 412 20.43 24.89 29.06
C GLU A 412 21.54 25.64 28.30
N LYS A 413 22.22 24.97 27.36
CA LYS A 413 23.31 25.54 26.57
C LYS A 413 22.98 25.44 25.09
N SER A 414 22.68 26.58 24.48
CA SER A 414 22.48 26.72 23.04
C SER A 414 23.77 26.39 22.28
N ASP A 415 23.67 25.51 21.29
CA ASP A 415 24.74 25.25 20.33
C ASP A 415 24.77 26.37 19.28
N THR A 416 25.41 27.48 19.67
CA THR A 416 25.52 28.69 18.86
C THR A 416 26.06 28.43 17.45
N LYS A 417 26.97 27.46 17.26
CA LYS A 417 27.55 27.17 15.95
C LYS A 417 26.51 26.57 15.01
N SER A 418 25.81 25.53 15.45
CA SER A 418 24.77 24.86 14.66
C SER A 418 23.55 25.76 14.45
N ARG A 419 23.20 26.59 15.44
CA ARG A 419 22.15 27.62 15.33
C ARG A 419 22.47 28.63 14.24
N ASP A 420 23.68 29.19 14.25
CA ASP A 420 24.09 30.23 13.28
C ASP A 420 24.23 29.64 11.87
N GLU A 421 24.72 28.40 11.75
CA GLU A 421 24.71 27.63 10.50
C GLU A 421 23.28 27.53 9.92
N ALA A 422 22.32 27.09 10.73
CA ALA A 422 20.94 26.95 10.30
C ALA A 422 20.37 28.28 9.76
N LEU A 423 20.53 29.37 10.52
CA LEU A 423 20.02 30.69 10.14
C LEU A 423 20.67 31.26 8.89
N GLN A 424 21.96 30.99 8.64
CA GLN A 424 22.63 31.43 7.42
C GLN A 424 22.12 30.71 6.17
N HIS A 425 21.67 29.47 6.32
CA HIS A 425 21.18 28.63 5.23
C HIS A 425 19.65 28.65 5.06
N MET A 426 18.90 29.30 5.95
CA MET A 426 17.46 29.45 5.81
C MET A 426 17.08 30.38 4.66
N SER A 427 16.13 29.95 3.83
CA SER A 427 15.41 30.89 2.96
C SER A 427 14.48 31.77 3.78
N ALA A 428 14.09 32.93 3.25
CA ALA A 428 13.13 33.81 3.93
C ALA A 428 11.81 33.10 4.27
N GLY A 429 11.33 32.19 3.41
CA GLY A 429 10.12 31.40 3.66
C GLY A 429 10.27 30.40 4.81
N VAL A 430 11.40 29.69 4.87
CA VAL A 430 11.70 28.75 5.98
C VAL A 430 11.90 29.51 7.28
N PHE A 431 12.57 30.66 7.26
CA PHE A 431 12.73 31.53 8.41
C PHE A 431 11.37 32.01 8.95
N GLN A 432 10.45 32.42 8.07
CA GLN A 432 9.11 32.83 8.46
C GLN A 432 8.33 31.70 9.15
N GLN A 433 8.50 30.45 8.69
CA GLN A 433 7.93 29.28 9.37
C GLN A 433 8.58 29.03 10.73
N ALA A 434 9.92 29.13 10.83
CA ALA A 434 10.67 28.97 12.07
C ALA A 434 10.26 30.01 13.12
N LEU A 435 9.97 31.25 12.70
CA LEU A 435 9.39 32.26 13.59
C LEU A 435 8.12 31.75 14.26
N GLY A 436 7.36 30.79 13.71
CA GLY A 436 6.24 30.12 14.37
C GLY A 436 6.56 29.65 15.81
N GLN A 437 7.82 29.34 16.09
CA GLN A 437 8.34 28.87 17.38
C GLN A 437 8.93 29.99 18.27
N LEU A 438 8.80 31.25 17.85
CA LEU A 438 9.24 32.43 18.60
C LEU A 438 8.47 32.54 19.93
N MET A 439 9.22 32.75 21.01
CA MET A 439 8.77 32.79 22.42
C MET A 439 8.39 31.43 23.02
N ASN A 440 8.19 30.39 22.20
CA ASN A 440 7.93 29.03 22.68
C ASN A 440 8.26 27.99 21.59
N PRO A 441 9.36 27.21 21.71
CA PRO A 441 10.34 27.20 22.80
C PRO A 441 11.52 28.17 22.61
N ILE A 442 11.58 28.95 21.52
CA ILE A 442 12.82 29.65 21.12
C ILE A 442 12.81 31.14 21.53
N SER A 443 13.91 31.59 22.14
CA SER A 443 14.09 33.00 22.52
C SER A 443 14.33 33.91 21.29
N PRO A 444 13.84 35.16 21.28
CA PRO A 444 14.08 36.10 20.17
C PRO A 444 15.56 36.32 19.84
N VAL A 445 16.44 36.27 20.84
CA VAL A 445 17.90 36.41 20.64
C VAL A 445 18.47 35.32 19.73
N ASP A 446 17.89 34.12 19.74
CA ASP A 446 18.36 33.00 18.94
C ASP A 446 17.95 33.07 17.47
N PHE A 447 17.21 34.09 17.06
CA PHE A 447 16.87 34.37 15.66
C PHE A 447 17.71 35.52 15.05
N VAL A 448 18.60 36.14 15.82
CA VAL A 448 19.30 37.37 15.42
C VAL A 448 20.42 37.07 14.42
N VAL A 449 20.11 37.22 13.13
CA VAL A 449 21.08 37.23 12.02
C VAL A 449 20.78 38.40 11.07
N PRO A 450 21.78 39.17 10.62
CA PRO A 450 21.56 40.36 9.78
C PRO A 450 20.62 40.15 8.59
N ALA A 451 20.72 39.01 7.91
CA ALA A 451 19.91 38.69 6.73
C ALA A 451 18.40 38.58 7.02
N HIS A 452 18.00 38.22 8.25
CA HIS A 452 16.60 37.96 8.60
C HIS A 452 16.02 38.95 9.62
N LEU A 453 16.82 39.89 10.12
CA LEU A 453 16.39 40.90 11.09
C LEU A 453 15.13 41.68 10.69
N PRO A 454 14.95 42.12 9.43
CA PRO A 454 13.71 42.80 9.05
C PRO A 454 12.46 41.95 9.22
N LEU A 455 12.54 40.62 9.05
CA LEU A 455 11.41 39.71 9.25
C LEU A 455 11.15 39.49 10.75
N LEU A 456 12.21 39.23 11.53
CA LEU A 456 12.10 39.05 12.98
C LEU A 456 11.47 40.26 13.66
N LEU A 457 11.98 41.47 13.39
CA LEU A 457 11.57 42.69 14.08
C LEU A 457 10.19 43.21 13.67
N ARG A 458 9.58 42.63 12.64
CA ARG A 458 8.18 42.89 12.24
C ARG A 458 7.20 41.90 12.86
N ASP A 459 7.68 40.86 13.55
CA ASP A 459 6.80 39.85 14.14
C ASP A 459 6.04 40.42 15.35
N GLY A 460 4.71 40.40 15.26
CA GLY A 460 3.84 40.97 16.29
C GLY A 460 3.95 40.31 17.66
N ARG A 461 4.50 39.09 17.75
CA ARG A 461 4.70 38.40 19.04
C ARG A 461 5.78 39.05 19.90
N LEU A 462 6.71 39.81 19.31
CA LEU A 462 7.69 40.59 20.06
C LEU A 462 7.02 41.60 21.00
N ASN A 463 5.79 42.05 20.70
CA ASN A 463 5.05 42.95 21.58
C ASN A 463 4.67 42.31 22.93
N ARG A 464 4.84 40.99 23.09
CA ARG A 464 4.56 40.24 24.32
C ARG A 464 5.83 39.87 25.10
N MET A 465 7.00 40.36 24.70
CA MET A 465 8.27 40.08 25.39
C MET A 465 8.29 40.67 26.80
N THR A 466 8.97 39.99 27.71
CA THR A 466 9.37 40.59 29.00
C THR A 466 10.46 41.64 28.78
N ASN A 467 10.66 42.54 29.75
CA ASN A 467 11.75 43.52 29.70
C ASN A 467 13.12 42.82 29.55
N GLU A 468 13.32 41.69 30.20
CA GLU A 468 14.56 40.91 30.10
C GLU A 468 14.79 40.38 28.66
N GLN A 469 13.77 39.79 28.05
CA GLN A 469 13.84 39.33 26.66
C GLN A 469 14.06 40.47 25.68
N PHE A 470 13.41 41.62 25.91
CA PHE A 470 13.62 42.82 25.12
C PHE A 470 15.07 43.30 25.20
N LEU A 471 15.65 43.39 26.40
CA LEU A 471 17.04 43.81 26.59
C LEU A 471 18.01 42.86 25.88
N ALA A 472 17.82 41.56 26.06
CA ALA A 472 18.65 40.54 25.41
C ALA A 472 18.58 40.65 23.87
N LEU A 473 17.39 40.90 23.32
CA LEU A 473 17.21 41.11 21.87
C LEU A 473 17.94 42.38 21.40
N VAL A 474 17.78 43.50 22.10
CA VAL A 474 18.47 44.77 21.75
C VAL A 474 19.98 44.58 21.78
N GLU A 475 20.52 43.95 22.82
CA GLU A 475 21.94 43.66 22.93
C GLU A 475 22.44 42.80 21.76
N ALA A 476 21.70 41.75 21.42
CA ALA A 476 22.04 40.88 20.31
C ALA A 476 22.03 41.58 18.95
N VAL A 477 21.00 42.41 18.67
CA VAL A 477 20.90 43.19 17.42
C VAL A 477 22.08 44.16 17.28
N VAL A 478 22.45 44.82 18.38
CA VAL A 478 23.58 45.75 18.41
C VAL A 478 24.91 45.01 18.23
N LYS A 479 25.07 43.82 18.83
CA LYS A 479 26.27 42.99 18.71
C LYS A 479 26.54 42.54 17.28
N VAL A 480 25.50 42.32 16.47
CA VAL A 480 25.63 42.01 15.03
C VAL A 480 25.69 43.26 14.13
N ASN A 481 25.99 44.44 14.72
CA ASN A 481 26.10 45.74 14.06
C ASN A 481 24.85 46.21 13.30
N ALA A 482 23.66 45.74 13.71
CA ALA A 482 22.40 46.00 13.03
C ALA A 482 21.47 46.94 13.81
N GLY A 483 22.04 47.85 14.61
CA GLY A 483 21.29 48.79 15.44
C GLY A 483 20.35 49.73 14.66
N ASN A 484 20.57 49.90 13.36
CA ASN A 484 19.74 50.68 12.44
C ASN A 484 18.34 50.07 12.25
N HIS A 485 18.17 48.78 12.58
CA HIS A 485 16.86 48.11 12.55
C HIS A 485 16.05 48.27 13.84
N LEU A 486 16.64 48.77 14.93
CA LEU A 486 15.96 48.90 16.22
C LEU A 486 14.76 49.87 16.20
N GLY A 487 14.60 50.69 15.15
CA GLY A 487 13.45 51.57 14.99
C GLY A 487 12.10 50.85 15.10
N SER A 488 12.02 49.59 14.66
CA SER A 488 10.81 48.76 14.77
C SER A 488 10.42 48.39 16.20
N LEU A 489 11.35 48.46 17.15
CA LEU A 489 11.12 48.15 18.57
C LEU A 489 10.84 49.40 19.41
N ALA A 490 10.82 50.59 18.81
CA ALA A 490 10.67 51.84 19.56
C ALA A 490 9.39 51.90 20.41
N ALA A 491 8.29 51.31 19.95
CA ALA A 491 7.03 51.28 20.68
C ALA A 491 7.11 50.53 22.03
N GLN A 492 8.01 49.55 22.15
CA GLN A 492 8.17 48.73 23.36
C GLN A 492 9.04 49.41 24.43
N VAL A 493 9.77 50.47 24.08
CA VAL A 493 10.60 51.22 25.04
C VAL A 493 9.77 51.81 26.18
N GLY A 494 8.50 52.16 25.91
CA GLY A 494 7.59 52.75 26.89
C GLY A 494 7.27 51.83 28.08
N THR A 495 7.48 50.52 27.96
CA THR A 495 7.19 49.54 29.02
C THR A 495 8.41 49.22 29.89
N LEU A 496 9.58 49.77 29.57
CA LEU A 496 10.81 49.51 30.31
C LEU A 496 10.81 50.23 31.66
N ASP A 497 11.27 49.54 32.70
CA ASP A 497 11.60 50.15 33.97
C ASP A 497 12.88 51.01 33.87
N SER A 498 13.14 51.82 34.90
CA SER A 498 14.26 52.76 34.90
C SER A 498 15.64 52.08 34.78
N GLN A 499 15.80 50.86 35.30
CA GLN A 499 17.04 50.08 35.27
C GLN A 499 17.28 49.49 33.88
N SER A 500 16.27 48.83 33.31
CA SER A 500 16.28 48.29 31.96
C SER A 500 16.57 49.39 30.93
N LEU A 501 15.91 50.54 31.07
CA LEU A 501 16.16 51.68 30.20
C LEU A 501 17.61 52.20 30.31
N ALA A 502 18.23 52.09 31.49
CA ALA A 502 19.60 52.60 31.71
C ALA A 502 20.62 51.71 30.99
N HIS A 503 20.33 50.41 30.96
CA HIS A 503 21.09 49.45 30.19
C HIS A 503 20.99 49.75 28.69
N VAL A 504 19.79 49.99 28.16
CA VAL A 504 19.60 50.36 26.74
C VAL A 504 20.36 51.64 26.39
N GLU A 505 20.29 52.68 27.21
CA GLU A 505 21.04 53.93 26.98
C GLU A 505 22.55 53.71 26.92
N HIS A 506 23.08 52.82 27.76
CA HIS A 506 24.48 52.45 27.73
C HIS A 506 24.86 51.77 26.40
N LEU A 507 24.04 50.83 25.93
CA LEU A 507 24.22 50.18 24.62
C LEU A 507 24.18 51.20 23.47
N ILE A 508 23.24 52.15 23.48
CA ILE A 508 23.14 53.20 22.46
C ILE A 508 24.37 54.09 22.44
N LYS A 509 24.92 54.47 23.59
CA LYS A 509 26.14 55.30 23.66
C LYS A 509 27.37 54.57 23.11
N LYS A 510 27.44 53.25 23.30
CA LYS A 510 28.57 52.42 22.89
C LYS A 510 28.58 52.12 21.39
N HIS A 511 27.43 52.19 20.72
CA HIS A 511 27.27 51.80 19.32
C HIS A 511 26.72 52.93 18.46
N SER A 512 27.48 53.37 17.45
CA SER A 512 27.13 54.52 16.60
C SER A 512 26.02 54.23 15.58
N ASN A 513 25.76 52.96 15.26
CA ASN A 513 24.79 52.55 14.23
C ASN A 513 23.39 52.28 14.79
N VAL A 514 22.92 53.03 15.79
CA VAL A 514 21.55 52.86 16.33
C VAL A 514 20.56 53.74 15.58
N ALA A 515 19.39 53.18 15.25
CA ALA A 515 18.30 53.92 14.59
C ALA A 515 17.94 55.21 15.36
N PRO A 516 17.94 56.39 14.72
CA PRO A 516 17.66 57.66 15.39
C PRO A 516 16.32 57.67 16.13
N LEU A 517 15.28 57.09 15.52
CA LEU A 517 13.96 56.97 16.13
C LEU A 517 13.98 56.18 17.45
N PHE A 518 14.74 55.08 17.50
CA PHE A 518 14.87 54.28 18.72
C PHE A 518 15.60 55.06 19.82
N ALA A 519 16.71 55.72 19.46
CA ALA A 519 17.48 56.52 20.40
C ALA A 519 16.71 57.72 20.95
N GLU A 520 15.90 58.38 20.12
CA GLU A 520 15.03 59.48 20.55
C GLU A 520 13.95 58.99 21.52
N THR A 521 13.30 57.86 21.24
CA THR A 521 12.28 57.28 22.11
C THR A 521 12.85 56.87 23.47
N VAL A 522 14.06 56.28 23.50
CA VAL A 522 14.75 55.95 24.76
C VAL A 522 15.05 57.21 25.58
N ARG A 523 15.53 58.30 24.96
CA ARG A 523 15.77 59.57 25.66
C ARG A 523 14.48 60.18 26.21
N LYS A 524 13.41 60.19 25.41
CA LYS A 524 12.09 60.68 25.85
C LYS A 524 11.58 59.91 27.05
N GLN A 525 11.66 58.57 27.01
CA GLN A 525 11.24 57.73 28.14
C GLN A 525 12.13 57.96 29.37
N ARG A 526 13.44 58.20 29.20
CA ARG A 526 14.33 58.51 30.32
C ARG A 526 13.93 59.80 31.01
N THR A 527 13.66 60.85 30.24
CA THR A 527 13.20 62.12 30.79
C THR A 527 11.91 61.95 31.58
N ALA A 528 10.99 61.09 31.13
CA ALA A 528 9.74 60.80 31.82
C ALA A 528 9.93 60.03 33.14
N LEU A 529 10.83 59.04 33.18
CA LEU A 529 11.09 58.22 34.38
C LEU A 529 12.08 58.86 35.37
N GLY A 530 12.73 59.97 35.01
CA GLY A 530 13.74 60.61 35.83
C GLY A 530 15.13 59.94 35.76
N PRO A 531 16.12 60.47 36.52
CA PRO A 531 17.48 59.96 36.48
C PRO A 531 17.54 58.50 36.91
N ALA A 532 18.45 57.73 36.30
CA ALA A 532 18.66 56.34 36.67
C ALA A 532 18.98 56.24 38.18
N PRO A 533 18.40 55.28 38.91
CA PRO A 533 18.70 55.10 40.32
C PRO A 533 20.21 54.91 40.48
N LYS A 534 20.84 55.76 41.32
CA LYS A 534 22.25 55.60 41.66
C LYS A 534 22.41 54.20 42.22
N ARG A 535 23.20 53.34 41.57
CA ARG A 535 23.61 52.05 42.17
C ARG A 535 24.28 52.41 43.49
N LEU A 536 23.59 52.23 44.61
CA LEU A 536 24.18 52.29 45.93
C LEU A 536 25.30 51.27 45.89
N GLY A 537 26.54 51.75 45.90
CA GLY A 537 27.71 50.89 45.81
C GLY A 537 27.71 49.92 46.97
N LEU A 538 27.27 48.70 46.73
CA LEU A 538 27.65 47.54 47.53
C LEU A 538 29.09 47.25 47.12
N PHE A 539 30.02 47.89 47.84
CA PHE A 539 31.43 47.54 47.88
C PHE A 539 31.63 46.21 48.62
#